data_AF-A0A9X3FW40-F1
#
_entry.id   AF-A0A9X3FW40-F1
#
_cell.length_a   1.000
_cell.length_b   1.000
_cell.length_c   1.000
_cell.angle_alpha   90.00
_cell.angle_beta   90.00
_cell.angle_gamma   90.00
#
_symmetry.space_group_name_H-M   'P 1'
#
loop_
_entity.id
_entity.type
_entity.pdbx_description
1 polymer ?
#
loop_
_entity_poly.entity_id
_entity_poly.type
_entity_poly.pdbx_seq_one_letter_code
_entity_poly.pdbx_strand_id
1 'polypeptide(L)'
;MSPSALHRHPAAPTPSGATGPVHRALHAVDSDVARLTGRFHGDLATEQWWWSPELHALYGMPDGSTLPGAQLLLAHVHPADRPGVQEALAVACTTGAAVTREHRVVRADGEQRTVVLACEPETDASGAVVALAGLVVDITEGRPPQPADEHVHQLETEVEQLRSAMASRAAIEQAKGVLMLLMSCGDQVAFDLLAHISSHTHRKVRDVAVAIVDSASGRHPLPDDVREILHDASPPGRSV
;
A
#
# COMPACT_ATOMS: atom_id res chain seq x y z
N MET A 1 23.83 -63.74 -10.15
CA MET A 1 22.80 -63.68 -9.09
C MET A 1 22.86 -62.29 -8.46
N SER A 2 21.94 -61.41 -8.84
CA SER A 2 21.44 -60.27 -8.01
C SER A 2 20.54 -60.85 -6.89
N PRO A 3 20.13 -60.14 -5.79
CA PRO A 3 19.67 -58.73 -5.73
C PRO A 3 20.17 -57.89 -4.52
N SER A 4 20.36 -56.58 -4.64
CA SER A 4 19.37 -55.47 -4.56
C SER A 4 18.51 -55.47 -3.28
N ALA A 5 18.93 -54.69 -2.26
CA ALA A 5 18.15 -54.42 -1.07
C ALA A 5 17.34 -53.11 -1.25
N LEU A 6 16.03 -53.26 -1.46
CA LEU A 6 15.05 -52.18 -1.38
C LEU A 6 15.04 -51.58 0.03
N HIS A 7 15.32 -50.28 0.13
CA HIS A 7 14.91 -49.49 1.30
C HIS A 7 13.39 -49.27 1.22
N ARG A 8 12.65 -49.86 2.17
CA ARG A 8 11.22 -49.62 2.34
C ARG A 8 11.01 -48.19 2.88
N HIS A 9 10.24 -47.40 2.15
CA HIS A 9 9.61 -46.18 2.66
C HIS A 9 8.63 -46.55 3.80
N PRO A 10 8.63 -45.82 4.94
CA PRO A 10 7.53 -45.89 5.88
C PRO A 10 6.29 -45.22 5.27
N ALA A 11 5.15 -45.91 5.36
CA ALA A 11 3.86 -45.41 4.91
C ALA A 11 3.45 -44.17 5.74
N ALA A 12 2.92 -43.16 5.05
CA ALA A 12 2.37 -41.96 5.67
C ALA A 12 1.22 -42.30 6.64
N PRO A 13 1.14 -41.67 7.83
CA PRO A 13 -0.03 -41.78 8.66
C PRO A 13 -1.21 -41.08 7.99
N THR A 14 -2.31 -41.80 7.78
CA THR A 14 -3.60 -41.23 7.36
C THR A 14 -4.16 -40.37 8.50
N PRO A 15 -4.39 -39.06 8.32
CA PRO A 15 -5.09 -38.28 9.32
C PRO A 15 -6.57 -38.68 9.34
N SER A 16 -6.96 -39.26 10.47
CA SER A 16 -8.33 -39.63 10.80
C SER A 16 -9.10 -38.39 11.28
N GLY A 17 -10.13 -38.02 10.53
CA GLY A 17 -11.39 -37.42 10.99
C GLY A 17 -11.35 -36.22 11.95
N ALA A 18 -11.34 -35.01 11.38
CA ALA A 18 -12.02 -33.85 11.97
C ALA A 18 -12.47 -32.90 10.86
N THR A 19 -13.74 -33.01 10.46
CA THR A 19 -14.34 -32.29 9.33
C THR A 19 -14.70 -30.86 9.74
N GLY A 20 -13.77 -29.92 9.54
CA GLY A 20 -14.03 -28.48 9.66
C GLY A 20 -14.67 -27.88 8.39
N PRO A 21 -15.32 -26.70 8.48
CA PRO A 21 -16.21 -26.16 7.44
C PRO A 21 -15.53 -25.76 6.11
N VAL A 22 -14.19 -25.79 6.04
CA VAL A 22 -13.41 -25.29 4.89
C VAL A 22 -13.38 -26.28 3.72
N HIS A 23 -13.74 -27.55 3.93
CA HIS A 23 -13.73 -28.58 2.86
C HIS A 23 -14.82 -28.38 1.78
N ARG A 24 -15.72 -27.39 1.89
CA ARG A 24 -16.88 -27.24 0.97
C ARG A 24 -16.86 -26.04 0.02
N ALA A 25 -15.79 -25.25 -0.08
CA ALA A 25 -15.79 -24.07 -0.98
C ALA A 25 -14.63 -24.05 -2.01
N LEU A 26 -14.29 -25.20 -2.60
CA LEU A 26 -13.14 -25.34 -3.53
C LEU A 26 -13.52 -25.87 -4.93
N HIS A 27 -14.73 -25.56 -5.41
CA HIS A 27 -15.11 -25.82 -6.80
C HIS A 27 -15.86 -24.64 -7.40
N ALA A 28 -15.13 -23.57 -7.72
CA ALA A 28 -15.42 -22.66 -8.83
C ALA A 28 -14.35 -21.56 -8.85
N VAL A 29 -13.20 -21.84 -9.47
CA VAL A 29 -12.36 -20.77 -10.00
C VAL A 29 -12.12 -21.10 -11.46
N ASP A 30 -12.66 -20.22 -12.28
CA ASP A 30 -12.67 -20.24 -13.74
C ASP A 30 -11.23 -20.32 -14.28
N SER A 31 -11.05 -21.17 -15.29
CA SER A 31 -9.80 -21.37 -15.99
C SER A 31 -9.58 -20.22 -16.98
N ASP A 32 -8.59 -19.35 -16.77
CA ASP A 32 -7.85 -18.76 -17.90
C ASP A 32 -6.55 -17.97 -17.59
N VAL A 33 -6.04 -17.99 -16.37
CA VAL A 33 -4.59 -17.84 -16.13
C VAL A 33 -4.28 -18.74 -14.95
N ALA A 34 -3.49 -19.79 -15.12
CA ALA A 34 -3.08 -20.64 -14.02
C ALA A 34 -2.13 -19.86 -13.10
N ARG A 35 -2.70 -18.99 -12.25
CA ARG A 35 -2.00 -18.30 -11.16
C ARG A 35 -1.36 -19.38 -10.32
N LEU A 36 -0.03 -19.40 -10.28
CA LEU A 36 0.69 -20.41 -9.52
C LEU A 36 0.31 -20.24 -8.04
N THR A 37 -0.51 -21.15 -7.56
CA THR A 37 -1.04 -21.13 -6.19
C THR A 37 -0.39 -22.28 -5.43
N GLY A 38 0.66 -21.95 -4.70
CA GLY A 38 1.34 -22.88 -3.82
C GLY A 38 0.58 -23.05 -2.51
N ARG A 39 0.62 -24.24 -1.91
CA ARG A 39 0.10 -24.50 -0.56
C ARG A 39 1.22 -24.88 0.39
N PHE A 40 1.04 -24.55 1.66
CA PHE A 40 1.92 -25.01 2.72
C PHE A 40 1.12 -25.46 3.95
N HIS A 41 1.76 -26.31 4.75
CA HIS A 41 1.32 -26.66 6.09
C HIS A 41 2.57 -26.80 6.96
N GLY A 42 2.64 -26.07 8.06
CA GLY A 42 3.73 -26.11 9.03
C GLY A 42 3.23 -26.53 10.39
N ASP A 43 3.68 -27.68 10.88
CA ASP A 43 3.46 -28.12 12.26
C ASP A 43 4.47 -27.40 13.17
N LEU A 44 3.97 -26.61 14.12
CA LEU A 44 4.81 -25.77 14.97
C LEU A 44 5.47 -26.56 16.10
N ALA A 45 4.92 -27.72 16.48
CA ALA A 45 5.47 -28.55 17.56
C ALA A 45 6.67 -29.38 17.09
N THR A 46 6.62 -29.88 15.86
CA THR A 46 7.64 -30.70 15.24
C THR A 46 8.55 -29.93 14.29
N GLU A 47 8.24 -28.66 14.03
CA GLU A 47 8.88 -27.79 13.04
C GLU A 47 8.89 -28.39 11.62
N GLN A 48 7.95 -29.31 11.33
CA GLN A 48 7.84 -29.95 10.03
C GLN A 48 6.96 -29.13 9.10
N TRP A 49 7.50 -28.80 7.92
CA TRP A 49 6.71 -28.15 6.87
C TRP A 49 6.55 -29.05 5.66
N TRP A 50 5.35 -28.98 5.10
CA TRP A 50 4.99 -29.53 3.81
C TRP A 50 4.68 -28.37 2.86
N TRP A 51 5.28 -28.38 1.67
CA TRP A 51 5.01 -27.45 0.57
C TRP A 51 4.49 -28.22 -0.63
N SER A 52 3.52 -27.65 -1.35
CA SER A 52 3.03 -28.23 -2.60
C SER A 52 4.06 -28.09 -3.73
N PRO A 53 3.98 -28.91 -4.79
CA PRO A 53 4.85 -28.76 -5.97
C PRO A 53 4.76 -27.37 -6.60
N GLU A 54 3.57 -26.77 -6.60
CA GLU A 54 3.38 -25.41 -7.12
C GLU A 54 4.12 -24.37 -6.26
N LEU A 55 4.21 -24.58 -4.94
CA LEU A 55 4.99 -23.70 -4.07
C LEU A 55 6.49 -23.85 -4.31
N HIS A 56 6.98 -25.07 -4.54
CA HIS A 56 8.37 -25.30 -4.94
C HIS A 56 8.69 -24.59 -6.26
N ALA A 57 7.82 -24.75 -7.27
CA ALA A 57 7.95 -24.08 -8.56
C ALA A 57 7.90 -22.54 -8.43
N LEU A 58 7.02 -22.00 -7.57
CA LEU A 58 6.93 -20.56 -7.31
C LEU A 58 8.26 -19.99 -6.82
N TYR A 59 8.92 -20.70 -5.90
CA TYR A 59 10.19 -20.30 -5.31
C TYR A 59 11.42 -20.72 -6.16
N GLY A 60 11.20 -21.42 -7.28
CA GLY A 60 12.28 -21.86 -8.18
C GLY A 60 13.12 -23.00 -7.60
N MET A 61 12.52 -23.82 -6.73
CA MET A 61 13.20 -24.94 -6.08
C MET A 61 12.87 -26.28 -6.75
N PRO A 62 13.80 -27.26 -6.74
CA PRO A 62 13.51 -28.61 -7.20
C PRO A 62 12.45 -29.28 -6.33
N ASP A 63 11.56 -30.06 -6.95
CA ASP A 63 10.59 -30.89 -6.22
C ASP A 63 11.30 -31.81 -5.23
N GLY A 64 10.88 -31.79 -3.96
CA GLY A 64 11.43 -32.65 -2.92
C GLY A 64 12.75 -32.18 -2.30
N SER A 65 13.13 -30.91 -2.47
CA SER A 65 14.23 -30.31 -1.69
C SER A 65 14.00 -30.53 -0.19
N THR A 66 15.01 -31.04 0.51
CA THR A 66 14.90 -31.51 1.90
C THR A 66 14.55 -30.37 2.87
N LEU A 67 13.34 -30.49 3.42
CA LEU A 67 12.74 -29.74 4.52
C LEU A 67 12.61 -28.23 4.29
N PRO A 68 11.44 -27.76 3.80
CA PRO A 68 11.11 -26.36 3.98
C PRO A 68 11.01 -26.08 5.49
N GLY A 69 11.61 -24.98 5.92
CA GLY A 69 11.36 -24.41 7.24
C GLY A 69 10.83 -23.00 7.06
N ALA A 70 10.26 -22.41 8.12
CA ALA A 70 9.90 -20.99 8.13
C ALA A 70 11.08 -20.09 7.73
N GLN A 71 12.31 -20.46 8.13
CA GLN A 71 13.54 -19.78 7.71
C GLN A 71 13.78 -19.83 6.20
N LEU A 72 13.44 -20.94 5.53
CA LEU A 72 13.62 -21.06 4.08
C LEU A 72 12.64 -20.16 3.33
N LEU A 73 11.40 -20.05 3.82
CA LEU A 73 10.42 -19.10 3.29
C LEU A 73 10.94 -17.66 3.44
N LEU A 74 11.36 -17.28 4.64
CA LEU A 74 11.89 -15.94 4.92
C LEU A 74 13.18 -15.61 4.17
N ALA A 75 14.02 -16.60 3.85
CA ALA A 75 15.24 -16.39 3.08
C ALA A 75 14.93 -15.88 1.66
N HIS A 76 13.86 -16.39 1.06
CA HIS A 76 13.39 -16.00 -0.26
C HIS A 76 12.52 -14.73 -0.23
N VAL A 77 12.04 -14.27 0.93
CA VAL A 77 11.39 -12.96 1.02
C VAL A 77 12.41 -11.86 0.74
N HIS A 78 12.03 -10.89 -0.10
CA HIS A 78 12.85 -9.73 -0.41
C HIS A 78 13.28 -9.02 0.89
N PRO A 79 14.55 -8.61 1.07
CA PRO A 79 15.06 -8.09 2.34
C PRO A 79 14.23 -6.97 2.96
N ALA A 80 13.67 -6.08 2.14
CA ALA A 80 12.81 -4.98 2.59
C ALA A 80 11.45 -5.43 3.15
N ASP A 81 10.95 -6.60 2.75
CA ASP A 81 9.63 -7.10 3.14
C ASP A 81 9.69 -8.08 4.32
N ARG A 82 10.89 -8.58 4.67
CA ARG A 82 11.10 -9.57 5.75
C ARG A 82 10.52 -9.15 7.10
N PRO A 83 10.75 -7.92 7.61
CA PRO A 83 10.21 -7.53 8.92
C PRO A 83 8.69 -7.63 8.96
N GLY A 84 8.05 -7.26 7.84
CA GLY A 84 6.63 -7.36 7.68
C GLY A 84 6.10 -8.80 7.66
N VAL A 85 6.70 -9.67 6.85
CA VAL A 85 6.27 -11.07 6.79
C VAL A 85 6.43 -11.75 8.16
N GLN A 86 7.53 -11.46 8.87
CA GLN A 86 7.74 -11.96 10.23
C GLN A 86 6.66 -11.49 11.21
N GLU A 87 6.31 -10.21 11.19
CA GLU A 87 5.25 -9.66 12.02
C GLU A 87 3.90 -10.34 11.74
N ALA A 88 3.54 -10.52 10.47
CA ALA A 88 2.28 -11.17 10.11
C ALA A 88 2.22 -12.62 10.60
N LEU A 89 3.30 -13.39 10.42
CA LEU A 89 3.38 -14.76 10.95
C LEU A 89 3.35 -14.79 12.48
N ALA A 90 3.99 -13.82 13.15
CA ALA A 90 3.95 -13.72 14.61
C ALA A 90 2.53 -13.41 15.11
N VAL A 91 1.80 -12.52 14.45
CA VAL A 91 0.38 -12.25 14.75
C VAL A 91 -0.45 -13.52 14.59
N ALA A 92 -0.28 -14.26 13.49
CA ALA A 92 -0.97 -15.53 13.27
C ALA A 92 -0.71 -16.54 14.41
N CYS A 93 0.55 -16.72 14.81
CA CYS A 93 0.91 -17.63 15.90
C CYS A 93 0.40 -17.19 17.29
N THR A 94 0.40 -15.89 17.57
CA THR A 94 0.08 -15.36 18.92
C THR A 94 -1.40 -15.15 19.14
N THR A 95 -2.15 -14.78 18.09
CA THR A 95 -3.56 -14.43 18.19
C THR A 95 -4.49 -15.52 17.69
N GLY A 96 -3.99 -16.48 16.91
CA GLY A 96 -4.81 -17.47 16.22
C GLY A 96 -5.65 -16.87 15.08
N ALA A 97 -5.43 -15.60 14.71
CA ALA A 97 -6.15 -14.94 13.62
C ALA A 97 -5.54 -15.25 12.25
N ALA A 98 -6.39 -15.40 11.24
CA ALA A 98 -5.96 -15.51 9.85
C ALA A 98 -5.25 -14.21 9.41
N VAL A 99 -4.19 -14.37 8.62
CA VAL A 99 -3.40 -13.25 8.09
C VAL A 99 -3.31 -13.32 6.58
N THR A 100 -3.36 -12.15 5.93
CA THR A 100 -3.11 -12.02 4.50
C THR A 100 -2.11 -10.91 4.27
N ARG A 101 -1.07 -11.16 3.46
CA ARG A 101 -0.01 -10.18 3.21
C ARG A 101 0.59 -10.32 1.82
N GLU A 102 0.62 -9.20 1.09
CA GLU A 102 1.40 -9.06 -0.13
C GLU A 102 2.88 -8.83 0.21
N HIS A 103 3.78 -9.52 -0.49
CA HIS A 103 5.22 -9.32 -0.38
C HIS A 103 5.95 -9.78 -1.65
N ARG A 104 7.22 -9.41 -1.77
CA ARG A 104 8.09 -9.86 -2.86
C ARG A 104 8.89 -11.07 -2.43
N VAL A 105 9.01 -12.04 -3.34
CA VAL A 105 9.94 -13.18 -3.22
C VAL A 105 11.03 -13.06 -4.27
N VAL A 106 12.25 -13.40 -3.90
CA VAL A 106 13.43 -13.50 -4.76
C VAL A 106 13.74 -14.98 -4.92
N ARG A 107 13.56 -15.49 -6.13
CA ARG A 107 13.80 -16.89 -6.48
C ARG A 107 15.30 -17.18 -6.55
N ALA A 108 15.66 -18.46 -6.55
CA ALA A 108 17.06 -18.90 -6.66
C ALA A 108 17.76 -18.46 -7.97
N ASP A 109 17.00 -18.23 -9.03
CA ASP A 109 17.47 -17.69 -10.32
C ASP A 109 17.63 -16.15 -10.32
N GLY A 110 17.29 -15.48 -9.21
CA GLY A 110 17.33 -14.03 -9.07
C GLY A 110 16.08 -13.30 -9.56
N GLU A 111 15.11 -14.00 -10.15
CA GLU A 111 13.83 -13.41 -10.55
C GLU A 111 13.03 -13.00 -9.31
N GLN A 112 12.49 -11.77 -9.33
CA GLN A 112 11.59 -11.30 -8.29
C GLN A 112 10.14 -11.50 -8.70
N ARG A 113 9.34 -12.08 -7.81
CA ARG A 113 7.89 -12.23 -7.98
C ARG A 113 7.14 -11.52 -6.87
N THR A 114 5.96 -11.01 -7.21
CA THR A 114 5.03 -10.44 -6.22
C THR A 114 4.00 -11.50 -5.87
N VAL A 115 3.85 -11.79 -4.59
CA VAL A 115 2.97 -12.85 -4.11
C VAL A 115 2.08 -12.37 -2.98
N VAL A 116 0.93 -13.02 -2.82
CA VAL A 116 0.06 -12.87 -1.65
C VAL A 116 0.15 -14.14 -0.80
N LEU A 117 0.56 -14.00 0.45
CA LEU A 117 0.45 -15.03 1.49
C LEU A 117 -0.91 -14.92 2.14
N ALA A 118 -1.67 -16.01 2.19
CA ALA A 118 -2.83 -16.17 3.06
C ALA A 118 -2.58 -17.36 3.98
N CYS A 119 -2.67 -17.13 5.29
CA CYS A 119 -2.34 -18.11 6.31
C CYS A 119 -3.44 -18.16 7.37
N GLU A 120 -3.87 -19.38 7.70
CA GLU A 120 -4.83 -19.70 8.73
C GLU A 120 -4.13 -20.53 9.83
N PRO A 121 -4.17 -20.06 11.09
CA PRO A 121 -3.70 -20.84 12.23
C PRO A 121 -4.66 -21.99 12.56
N GLU A 122 -4.11 -23.16 12.87
CA GLU A 122 -4.85 -24.27 13.45
C GLU A 122 -4.61 -24.30 14.97
N THR A 123 -5.69 -24.36 15.75
CA THR A 123 -5.63 -24.37 17.21
C THR A 123 -6.04 -25.71 17.80
N ASP A 124 -5.41 -26.12 18.90
CA ASP A 124 -5.83 -27.28 19.68
C ASP A 124 -7.05 -26.99 20.58
N ALA A 125 -7.48 -27.99 21.35
CA ALA A 125 -8.60 -27.86 22.28
C ALA A 125 -8.38 -26.86 23.43
N SER A 126 -7.12 -26.46 23.68
CA SER A 126 -6.77 -25.44 24.66
C SER A 126 -6.77 -24.01 24.08
N GLY A 127 -6.92 -23.88 22.76
CA GLY A 127 -6.82 -22.62 22.03
C GLY A 127 -5.39 -22.23 21.68
N ALA A 128 -4.41 -23.12 21.87
CA ALA A 128 -3.03 -22.88 21.47
C ALA A 128 -2.87 -23.16 19.97
N VAL A 129 -2.17 -22.29 19.24
CA VAL A 129 -1.86 -22.50 17.82
C VAL A 129 -0.81 -23.61 17.69
N VAL A 130 -1.16 -24.68 16.97
CA VAL A 130 -0.34 -25.88 16.79
C VAL A 130 0.20 -26.04 15.37
N ALA A 131 -0.47 -25.43 14.38
CA ALA A 131 -0.01 -25.45 13.00
C ALA A 131 -0.39 -24.16 12.25
N LEU A 132 0.30 -23.92 11.14
CA LEU A 132 -0.03 -22.88 10.17
C LEU A 132 -0.29 -23.53 8.82
N ALA A 133 -1.50 -23.37 8.30
CA ALA A 133 -1.86 -23.79 6.95
C ALA A 133 -2.10 -22.57 6.06
N GLY A 134 -1.86 -22.70 4.76
CA GLY A 134 -2.11 -21.56 3.89
C GLY A 134 -1.72 -21.75 2.44
N LEU A 135 -1.80 -20.65 1.72
CA LEU A 135 -1.50 -20.56 0.31
C LEU A 135 -0.67 -19.32 -0.02
N VAL A 136 0.09 -19.43 -1.09
CA VAL A 136 0.87 -18.35 -1.69
C VAL A 136 0.46 -18.23 -3.15
N VAL A 137 -0.06 -17.07 -3.54
CA VAL A 137 -0.55 -16.81 -4.89
C VAL A 137 0.41 -15.88 -5.61
N ASP A 138 0.89 -16.28 -6.77
CA ASP A 138 1.62 -15.41 -7.69
C ASP A 138 0.67 -14.36 -8.29
N ILE A 139 1.00 -13.08 -8.11
CA ILE A 139 0.28 -11.95 -8.69
C ILE A 139 1.16 -11.11 -9.62
N THR A 140 2.33 -11.63 -10.01
CA THR A 140 3.35 -10.90 -10.79
C THR A 140 2.79 -10.42 -12.14
N GLU A 141 2.15 -11.29 -12.91
CA GLU A 141 1.59 -10.94 -14.24
C GLU A 141 0.25 -10.17 -14.14
N GLY A 142 -0.35 -10.09 -12.96
CA GLY A 142 -1.56 -9.31 -12.70
C GLY A 142 -1.29 -7.82 -12.45
N ARG A 143 -0.02 -7.40 -12.47
CA ARG A 143 0.43 -6.03 -12.22
C ARG A 143 1.39 -5.61 -13.34
N PRO A 144 1.16 -4.50 -14.06
CA PRO A 144 2.20 -3.95 -14.93
C PRO A 144 3.43 -3.66 -14.06
N PRO A 145 4.66 -4.04 -14.48
CA PRO A 145 5.86 -3.76 -13.71
C PRO A 145 5.97 -2.24 -13.52
N GLN A 146 5.71 -1.76 -12.31
CA GLN A 146 6.00 -0.38 -11.92
C GLN A 146 7.33 -0.42 -11.17
N PRO A 147 8.44 0.01 -11.80
CA PRO A 147 9.70 0.19 -11.08
C PRO A 147 9.44 1.15 -9.89
N ALA A 148 10.07 0.86 -8.75
CA ALA A 148 9.87 1.61 -7.51
C ALA A 148 10.04 3.14 -7.68
N ASP A 149 10.89 3.54 -8.64
CA ASP A 149 11.12 4.94 -9.00
C ASP A 149 9.90 5.62 -9.65
N GLU A 150 9.10 4.90 -10.44
CA GLU A 150 7.88 5.45 -11.04
C GLU A 150 6.78 5.65 -10.00
N HIS A 151 6.67 4.74 -9.02
CA HIS A 151 5.71 4.91 -7.93
C HIS A 151 6.08 6.07 -7.00
N VAL A 152 7.37 6.20 -6.68
CA VAL A 152 7.88 7.36 -5.91
C VAL A 152 7.64 8.65 -6.71
N HIS A 153 7.99 8.67 -7.99
CA HIS A 153 7.81 9.87 -8.82
C HIS A 153 6.33 10.24 -9.01
N GLN A 154 5.44 9.26 -9.13
CA GLN A 154 4.00 9.47 -9.22
C GLN A 154 3.45 10.01 -7.88
N LEU A 155 3.84 9.42 -6.75
CA LEU A 155 3.45 9.91 -5.43
C LEU A 155 3.98 11.32 -5.15
N GLU A 156 5.22 11.62 -5.54
CA GLU A 156 5.80 12.96 -5.44
C GLU A 156 5.02 13.97 -6.28
N THR A 157 4.63 13.58 -7.49
CA THR A 157 3.82 14.42 -8.38
C THR A 157 2.42 14.66 -7.79
N GLU A 158 1.78 13.62 -7.25
CA GLU A 158 0.46 13.74 -6.59
C GLU A 158 0.54 14.61 -5.32
N VAL A 159 1.57 14.42 -4.48
CA VAL A 159 1.81 15.25 -3.29
C VAL A 159 2.05 16.70 -3.68
N GLU A 160 2.81 16.96 -4.73
CA GLU A 160 3.07 18.32 -5.21
C GLU A 160 1.79 18.96 -5.77
N GLN A 161 0.99 18.23 -6.53
CA GLN A 161 -0.30 18.73 -7.02
C GLN A 161 -1.28 19.03 -5.87
N LEU A 162 -1.35 18.15 -4.87
CA LEU A 162 -2.16 18.37 -3.67
C LEU A 162 -1.65 19.58 -2.88
N ARG A 163 -0.34 19.70 -2.67
CA ARG A 163 0.28 20.86 -1.99
C ARG A 163 -0.01 22.15 -2.76
N SER A 164 0.11 22.15 -4.08
CA SER A 164 -0.21 23.30 -4.93
C SER A 164 -1.68 23.69 -4.83
N ALA A 165 -2.60 22.73 -4.85
CA ALA A 165 -4.03 22.96 -4.69
C ALA A 165 -4.38 23.48 -3.28
N MET A 166 -3.77 22.90 -2.23
CA MET A 166 -3.96 23.32 -0.84
C MET A 166 -3.39 24.73 -0.58
N ALA A 167 -2.20 25.03 -1.11
CA ALA A 167 -1.58 26.36 -1.01
C ALA A 167 -2.45 27.42 -1.70
N SER A 168 -3.01 27.10 -2.88
CA SER A 168 -3.94 27.98 -3.58
C SER A 168 -5.20 28.26 -2.75
N ARG A 169 -5.80 27.24 -2.11
CA ARG A 169 -6.99 27.43 -1.27
C ARG A 169 -6.67 28.23 -0.01
N ALA A 170 -5.57 27.92 0.68
CA ALA A 170 -5.16 28.61 1.89
C ALA A 170 -4.87 30.10 1.63
N ALA A 171 -4.16 30.43 0.56
CA ALA A 171 -3.88 31.82 0.18
C ALA A 171 -5.16 32.59 -0.15
N ILE A 172 -6.10 31.98 -0.88
CA ILE A 172 -7.39 32.61 -1.22
C ILE A 172 -8.20 32.90 0.05
N GLU A 173 -8.31 31.95 0.98
CA GLU A 173 -9.05 32.18 2.23
C GLU A 173 -8.38 33.24 3.12
N GLN A 174 -7.05 33.27 3.20
CA GLN A 174 -6.33 34.32 3.93
C GLN A 174 -6.53 35.70 3.30
N ALA A 175 -6.44 35.80 1.97
CA ALA A 175 -6.68 37.05 1.25
C ALA A 175 -8.11 37.54 1.43
N LYS A 176 -9.11 36.63 1.38
CA LYS A 176 -10.50 36.98 1.70
C LYS A 176 -10.62 37.57 3.10
N GLY A 177 -10.00 36.95 4.12
CA GLY A 177 -9.99 37.48 5.49
C GLY A 177 -9.38 38.89 5.60
N VAL A 178 -8.26 39.14 4.90
CA VAL A 178 -7.64 40.48 4.84
C VAL A 178 -8.59 41.49 4.19
N LEU A 179 -9.20 41.15 3.06
CA LEU A 179 -10.14 42.02 2.35
C LEU A 179 -11.40 42.29 3.17
N MET A 180 -11.95 41.28 3.84
CA MET A 180 -13.10 41.46 4.75
C MET A 180 -12.79 42.47 5.84
N LEU A 181 -11.58 42.44 6.42
CA LEU A 181 -11.16 43.38 7.45
C LEU A 181 -10.97 44.81 6.91
N LEU A 182 -10.31 44.96 5.76
CA LEU A 182 -10.01 46.27 5.18
C LEU A 182 -11.26 46.95 4.61
N MET A 183 -12.08 46.17 3.91
CA MET A 183 -13.22 46.64 3.11
C MET A 183 -14.54 46.57 3.86
N SER A 184 -14.57 45.95 5.06
CA SER A 184 -15.79 45.72 5.85
C SER A 184 -16.88 44.99 5.04
N CYS A 185 -16.47 44.02 4.23
CA CYS A 185 -17.34 43.25 3.34
C CYS A 185 -17.52 41.81 3.83
N GLY A 186 -18.54 41.12 3.31
CA GLY A 186 -18.78 39.70 3.57
C GLY A 186 -17.91 38.78 2.70
N ASP A 187 -17.86 37.49 3.08
CA ASP A 187 -17.04 36.45 2.44
C ASP A 187 -17.20 36.37 0.92
N GLN A 188 -18.44 36.37 0.44
CA GLN A 188 -18.75 36.30 -0.99
C GLN A 188 -18.22 37.52 -1.75
N VAL A 189 -18.41 38.72 -1.19
CA VAL A 189 -17.96 39.99 -1.79
C VAL A 189 -16.43 40.03 -1.86
N ALA A 190 -15.74 39.51 -0.83
CA ALA A 190 -14.29 39.41 -0.84
C ALA A 190 -13.77 38.44 -1.92
N PHE A 191 -14.44 37.30 -2.13
CA PHE A 191 -14.09 36.38 -3.21
C PHE A 191 -14.37 36.98 -4.60
N ASP A 192 -15.52 37.62 -4.79
CA ASP A 192 -15.89 38.27 -6.04
C ASP A 192 -14.88 39.38 -6.40
N LEU A 193 -14.36 40.11 -5.41
CA LEU A 193 -13.31 41.10 -5.59
C LEU A 193 -11.98 40.48 -6.05
N LEU A 194 -11.58 39.34 -5.46
CA LEU A 194 -10.40 38.59 -5.93
C LEU A 194 -10.56 38.12 -7.38
N ALA A 195 -11.75 37.63 -7.74
CA ALA A 195 -12.06 37.21 -9.11
C ALA A 195 -12.07 38.39 -10.10
N HIS A 196 -12.57 39.55 -9.66
CA HIS A 196 -12.55 40.79 -10.43
C HIS A 196 -11.13 41.29 -10.68
N ILE A 197 -10.27 41.32 -9.65
CA ILE A 197 -8.87 41.71 -9.80
C ILE A 197 -8.12 40.73 -10.72
N SER A 198 -8.38 39.42 -10.56
CA SER A 198 -7.80 38.38 -11.41
C SER A 198 -8.12 38.61 -12.90
N SER A 199 -9.36 38.96 -13.23
CA SER A 199 -9.76 39.19 -14.63
C SER A 199 -9.16 40.46 -15.22
N HIS A 200 -8.98 41.52 -14.42
CA HIS A 200 -8.44 42.81 -14.88
C HIS A 200 -6.91 42.83 -14.96
N THR A 201 -6.23 42.00 -14.16
CA THR A 201 -4.77 41.92 -14.13
C THR A 201 -4.20 40.76 -14.97
N HIS A 202 -5.05 39.93 -15.58
CA HIS A 202 -4.68 38.70 -16.29
C HIS A 202 -3.83 37.72 -15.43
N ARG A 203 -4.00 37.74 -14.11
CA ARG A 203 -3.34 36.83 -13.16
C ARG A 203 -4.32 35.77 -12.68
N LYS A 204 -3.84 34.59 -12.27
CA LYS A 204 -4.73 33.62 -11.62
C LYS A 204 -5.15 34.17 -10.25
N VAL A 205 -6.38 33.87 -9.83
CA VAL A 205 -6.93 34.28 -8.52
C VAL A 205 -5.97 33.96 -7.36
N ARG A 206 -5.31 32.79 -7.42
CA ARG A 206 -4.31 32.39 -6.43
C ARG A 206 -3.10 33.32 -6.36
N ASP A 207 -2.65 33.85 -7.49
CA ASP A 207 -1.46 34.70 -7.57
C ASP A 207 -1.78 36.09 -7.01
N VAL A 208 -3.01 36.58 -7.26
CA VAL A 208 -3.56 37.80 -6.63
C VAL A 208 -3.67 37.62 -5.12
N ALA A 209 -4.21 36.48 -4.68
CA ALA A 209 -4.37 36.18 -3.26
C ALA A 209 -3.02 36.12 -2.53
N VAL A 210 -2.01 35.45 -3.11
CA VAL A 210 -0.64 35.44 -2.57
C VAL A 210 -0.07 36.85 -2.48
N ALA A 211 -0.23 37.69 -3.51
CA ALA A 211 0.27 39.07 -3.49
C ALA A 211 -0.37 39.92 -2.37
N ILE A 212 -1.67 39.73 -2.12
CA ILE A 212 -2.38 40.40 -1.01
C ILE A 212 -1.86 39.91 0.35
N VAL A 213 -1.72 38.59 0.53
CA VAL A 213 -1.25 37.99 1.79
C VAL A 213 0.20 38.39 2.10
N ASP A 214 1.07 38.40 1.09
CA ASP A 214 2.47 38.81 1.27
C ASP A 214 2.58 40.29 1.60
N SER A 215 1.76 41.15 1.00
CA SER A 215 1.71 42.57 1.36
C SER A 215 1.15 42.80 2.75
N ALA A 216 0.08 42.08 3.14
CA ALA A 216 -0.46 42.15 4.49
C ALA A 216 0.54 41.64 5.54
N SER A 217 1.41 40.69 5.16
CA SER A 217 2.50 40.19 6.01
C SER A 217 3.74 41.09 6.00
N GLY A 218 3.77 42.17 5.21
CA GLY A 218 4.93 43.06 5.06
C GLY A 218 6.11 42.46 4.30
N ARG A 219 5.92 41.35 3.57
CA ARG A 219 6.99 40.67 2.81
C ARG A 219 7.30 41.34 1.47
N HIS A 220 6.26 41.72 0.72
CA HIS A 220 6.39 42.35 -0.59
C HIS A 220 5.29 43.41 -0.78
N PRO A 221 5.58 44.57 -1.41
CA PRO A 221 4.53 45.55 -1.71
C PRO A 221 3.52 44.98 -2.72
N LEU A 222 2.24 45.34 -2.55
CA LEU A 222 1.20 45.04 -3.53
C LEU A 222 1.59 45.55 -4.93
N PRO A 223 1.42 44.74 -5.99
CA PRO A 223 1.55 45.20 -7.37
C PRO A 223 0.65 46.42 -7.64
N ASP A 224 1.14 47.38 -8.44
CA ASP A 224 0.45 48.66 -8.63
C ASP A 224 -0.94 48.50 -9.30
N ASP A 225 -1.05 47.58 -10.26
CA ASP A 225 -2.30 47.18 -10.92
C ASP A 225 -3.35 46.62 -9.94
N VAL A 226 -2.92 45.81 -8.98
CA VAL A 226 -3.79 45.28 -7.92
C VAL A 226 -4.15 46.37 -6.91
N ARG A 227 -3.19 47.24 -6.57
CA ARG A 227 -3.37 48.34 -5.61
C ARG A 227 -4.39 49.37 -6.12
N GLU A 228 -4.32 49.75 -7.38
CA GLU A 228 -5.28 50.69 -8.00
C GLU A 228 -6.72 50.18 -7.89
N ILE A 229 -6.96 48.91 -8.25
CA ILE A 229 -8.30 48.32 -8.19
C ILE A 229 -8.81 48.22 -6.74
N LEU A 230 -7.94 47.87 -5.79
CA LEU A 230 -8.30 47.82 -4.37
C LEU A 230 -8.60 49.22 -3.80
N HIS A 231 -7.85 50.24 -4.23
CA HIS A 231 -8.10 51.63 -3.84
C HIS A 231 -9.46 52.11 -4.36
N ASP A 232 -9.78 51.82 -5.62
CA ASP A 232 -11.06 52.21 -6.22
C ASP A 232 -12.26 51.48 -5.60
N ALA A 233 -12.05 50.25 -5.12
CA ALA A 233 -13.06 49.48 -4.41
C ALA A 233 -13.24 49.92 -2.93
N SER A 234 -12.30 50.71 -2.38
CA SER A 234 -12.28 51.03 -0.95
C SER A 234 -13.34 52.06 -0.56
N PRO A 235 -14.04 51.90 0.58
CA PRO A 235 -15.01 52.89 1.03
C PRO A 235 -14.33 54.23 1.37
N PRO A 236 -14.97 55.39 1.09
CA PRO A 236 -14.36 56.70 1.30
C PRO A 236 -14.03 56.92 2.78
N GLY A 237 -12.74 57.08 3.11
CA GLY A 237 -12.25 57.38 4.46
C GLY A 237 -11.15 56.45 5.01
N ARG A 238 -10.71 55.43 4.28
CA ARG A 238 -9.55 54.58 4.63
C ARG A 238 -8.60 54.46 3.44
N SER A 239 -7.43 55.09 3.53
CA SER A 239 -6.33 54.83 2.60
C SER A 239 -5.62 53.53 2.98
N VAL A 240 -5.38 52.67 1.98
CA VAL A 240 -4.54 51.45 2.05
C VAL A 240 -3.08 51.82 1.87
#